data_AF-A0A538H6E9-F1
#
_entry.id   AF-A0A538H6E9-F1
#
_cell.length_a   1.000
_cell.length_b   1.000
_cell.length_c   1.000
_cell.angle_alpha   90.00
_cell.angle_beta   90.00
_cell.angle_gamma   90.00
#
_symmetry.space_group_name_H-M   'P 1'
#
loop_
_entity.id
_entity.type
_entity.pdbx_description
1 polymer ?
#
loop_
_entity_poly.entity_id
_entity_poly.type
_entity_poly.pdbx_seq_one_letter_code
_entity_poly.pdbx_strand_id
1 'polypeptide(L)'
;MLAVFSGRRIVALRPRVPSRVIELRGSPRGNYVVLGTARGVRVYDARLRDLPRVRRFGMLVSVAWSSDERWRAVAQEQKILLVGPHRSVVLPLRALDLAWTRDLS
;
A
#
# COMPACT_ATOMS: atom_id res chain seq x y z
N MET A 1 -0.45 -12.45 -11.74
CA MET A 1 -1.83 -12.41 -11.23
C MET A 1 -1.82 -11.88 -9.80
N LEU A 2 -2.89 -11.21 -9.37
CA LEU A 2 -3.16 -10.86 -7.98
C LEU A 2 -4.56 -11.38 -7.63
N ALA A 3 -4.68 -12.12 -6.53
CA ALA A 3 -5.94 -12.64 -6.03
C ALA A 3 -6.12 -12.24 -4.56
N VAL A 4 -7.34 -11.86 -4.20
CA VAL A 4 -7.73 -11.58 -2.81
C VAL A 4 -8.71 -12.65 -2.36
N PHE A 5 -8.46 -13.20 -1.18
CA PHE A 5 -9.28 -14.24 -0.58
C PHE A 5 -10.08 -13.69 0.60
N SER A 6 -11.29 -14.21 0.78
CA SER A 6 -12.05 -14.11 2.02
C SER A 6 -12.40 -15.52 2.48
N GLY A 7 -11.89 -15.91 3.64
CA GLY A 7 -11.90 -17.32 4.07
C GLY A 7 -11.26 -18.22 3.03
N ARG A 8 -12.06 -19.14 2.45
CA ARG A 8 -11.61 -20.13 1.45
C ARG A 8 -11.98 -19.76 0.00
N ARG A 9 -12.44 -18.53 -0.26
CA ARG A 9 -12.95 -18.11 -1.58
C ARG A 9 -12.13 -16.95 -2.14
N ILE A 10 -11.87 -16.97 -3.45
CA ILE A 10 -11.38 -15.79 -4.18
C ILE A 10 -12.55 -14.80 -4.29
N VAL A 11 -12.37 -13.57 -3.80
CA VAL A 11 -13.39 -12.51 -3.83
C VAL A 11 -13.03 -11.38 -4.80
N ALA A 12 -11.76 -11.23 -5.14
CA ALA A 12 -11.30 -10.29 -6.15
C ALA A 12 -10.09 -10.84 -6.89
N LEU A 13 -9.99 -10.55 -8.18
CA LEU A 13 -8.97 -11.10 -9.05
C LEU A 13 -8.53 -10.06 -10.08
N ARG A 14 -7.21 -9.92 -10.21
CA ARG A 14 -6.56 -9.19 -11.28
C ARG A 14 -5.63 -10.14 -12.02
N PRO A 15 -6.04 -10.62 -13.22
CA PRO A 15 -5.25 -11.60 -13.98
C PRO A 15 -3.85 -11.09 -14.32
N ARG A 16 -3.73 -9.80 -14.66
CA ARG A 16 -2.47 -9.18 -15.09
C ARG A 16 -2.00 -8.09 -14.13
N VAL A 17 -0.76 -8.24 -13.70
CA VAL A 17 0.00 -7.22 -12.95
C VAL A 17 1.20 -6.79 -13.78
N PRO A 18 1.43 -5.48 -13.96
CA PRO A 18 2.24 -4.95 -15.06
C PRO A 18 3.78 -5.05 -14.87
N SER A 19 4.28 -5.78 -13.88
CA SER A 19 5.72 -5.99 -13.64
C SER A 19 5.98 -7.07 -12.59
N ARG A 20 7.23 -7.55 -12.50
CA ARG A 20 7.71 -8.44 -11.42
C ARG A 20 7.37 -7.85 -10.06
N VAL A 21 6.63 -8.62 -9.27
CA VAL A 21 6.29 -8.32 -7.88
C VAL A 21 7.45 -8.79 -7.01
N ILE A 22 7.90 -7.91 -6.12
CA ILE A 22 8.96 -8.20 -5.13
C ILE A 22 8.40 -8.17 -3.71
N GLU A 23 7.22 -7.58 -3.52
CA GLU A 23 6.60 -7.43 -2.22
C GLU A 23 5.08 -7.34 -2.35
N LEU A 24 4.37 -7.91 -1.38
CA LEU A 24 2.91 -7.87 -1.25
C LEU A 24 2.56 -7.58 0.21
N ARG A 25 1.77 -6.51 0.46
CA ARG A 25 1.24 -6.20 1.80
C ARG A 25 -0.25 -5.88 1.72
N GLY A 26 -1.04 -6.39 2.67
CA GLY A 26 -2.41 -5.94 2.90
C GLY A 26 -2.44 -4.73 3.81
N SER A 27 -3.46 -3.88 3.66
CA SER A 27 -3.79 -2.88 4.68
C SER A 27 -4.48 -3.56 5.88
N PRO A 28 -4.48 -2.96 7.08
CA PRO A 28 -4.96 -3.60 8.32
C PRO A 28 -6.38 -4.18 8.28
N ARG A 29 -7.30 -3.55 7.55
CA ARG A 29 -8.69 -3.98 7.39
C ARG A 29 -8.93 -4.73 6.07
N GLY A 30 -7.87 -4.96 5.30
CA GLY A 30 -7.93 -5.66 4.01
C GLY A 30 -8.60 -4.85 2.89
N ASN A 31 -8.87 -3.56 3.07
CA ASN A 31 -9.50 -2.73 2.03
C ASN A 31 -8.55 -2.41 0.87
N TYR A 32 -7.24 -2.49 1.10
CA TYR A 32 -6.23 -2.21 0.10
C TYR A 32 -5.15 -3.28 0.08
N VAL A 33 -4.58 -3.49 -1.11
CA VAL A 33 -3.39 -4.29 -1.32
C VAL A 33 -2.31 -3.45 -1.96
N VAL A 34 -1.11 -3.53 -1.39
CA VAL A 34 0.10 -2.87 -1.87
C VAL A 34 0.96 -3.90 -2.59
N LEU A 35 1.33 -3.58 -3.82
CA LEU A 35 2.28 -4.35 -4.62
C LEU A 35 3.55 -3.53 -4.82
N GLY A 36 4.63 -3.98 -4.18
CA GLY A 36 5.99 -3.52 -4.47
C GLY A 36 6.50 -4.20 -5.73
N THR A 37 6.99 -3.41 -6.68
CA THR A 37 7.52 -3.93 -7.95
C THR A 37 8.82 -3.22 -8.31
N ALA A 38 9.57 -3.80 -9.25
CA ALA A 38 10.79 -3.18 -9.78
C ALA A 38 10.55 -1.78 -10.40
N ARG A 39 9.30 -1.42 -10.73
CA ARG A 39 8.91 -0.12 -11.28
C ARG A 39 8.16 0.77 -10.27
N GLY A 40 8.31 0.48 -8.98
CA GLY A 40 7.67 1.20 -7.88
C GLY A 40 6.45 0.48 -7.31
N VAL A 41 5.71 1.19 -6.46
CA VAL A 41 4.59 0.63 -5.70
C VAL A 41 3.26 0.95 -6.34
N ARG A 42 2.35 -0.01 -6.29
CA ARG A 42 0.95 0.14 -6.73
C ARG A 42 0.02 -0.23 -5.60
N VAL A 43 -1.02 0.57 -5.42
CA VAL A 43 -2.07 0.31 -4.43
C VAL A 43 -3.35 0.00 -5.16
N TYR A 44 -3.97 -1.10 -4.79
CA TYR A 44 -5.21 -1.60 -5.37
C TYR A 44 -6.32 -1.58 -4.33
N ASP A 45 -7.53 -1.22 -4.74
CA ASP A 45 -8.72 -1.33 -3.90
C ASP A 45 -9.18 -2.78 -3.86
N ALA A 46 -9.05 -3.43 -2.71
CA ALA A 46 -9.37 -4.83 -2.52
C ALA A 46 -10.85 -5.08 -2.19
N ARG A 47 -11.63 -4.02 -2.01
CA ARG A 47 -13.09 -4.10 -1.82
C ARG A 47 -13.82 -4.34 -3.14
N LEU A 48 -13.14 -4.09 -4.26
CA LEU A 48 -13.70 -4.18 -5.61
C LEU A 48 -13.13 -5.39 -6.33
N ARG A 49 -14.01 -6.13 -7.04
CA ARG A 49 -13.68 -7.44 -7.61
C ARG A 49 -12.55 -7.41 -8.64
N ASP A 50 -12.42 -6.31 -9.38
CA ASP A 50 -11.44 -6.11 -10.45
C ASP A 50 -10.10 -5.52 -9.96
N LEU A 51 -10.01 -5.22 -8.66
CA LEU A 51 -8.84 -4.61 -8.02
C LEU A 51 -8.36 -3.39 -8.81
N PRO A 52 -9.11 -2.29 -8.86
CA PRO A 52 -8.69 -1.10 -9.58
C PRO A 52 -7.48 -0.50 -8.87
N ARG A 53 -6.53 -0.01 -9.66
CA ARG A 53 -5.36 0.68 -9.12
C ARG A 53 -5.77 2.09 -8.71
N VAL A 54 -5.75 2.37 -7.41
CA VAL A 54 -6.13 3.67 -6.88
C VAL A 54 -4.95 4.63 -6.73
N ARG A 55 -3.74 4.10 -6.52
CA ARG A 55 -2.52 4.91 -6.41
C ARG A 55 -1.34 4.21 -7.06
N ARG A 56 -0.38 5.01 -7.54
CA ARG A 56 0.96 4.58 -7.95
C ARG A 56 1.96 5.53 -7.34
N PHE A 57 3.07 4.97 -6.89
CA PHE A 57 4.22 5.73 -6.44
C PHE A 57 5.46 5.31 -7.23
N GLY A 58 6.51 6.14 -7.18
CA GLY A 58 7.80 5.86 -7.79
C GLY A 58 8.55 4.72 -7.09
N MET A 59 9.87 4.70 -7.25
CA MET A 59 10.73 3.78 -6.50
C MET A 59 10.64 4.13 -5.01
N LEU A 60 10.34 3.13 -4.19
CA LEU A 60 10.03 3.27 -2.77
C LEU A 60 10.68 2.14 -1.99
N VAL A 61 10.91 2.39 -0.71
CA VAL A 61 11.52 1.41 0.19
C VAL A 61 10.47 0.71 1.05
N SER A 62 9.46 1.42 1.55
CA SER A 62 8.42 0.81 2.41
C SER A 62 7.12 1.61 2.47
N VAL A 63 6.04 0.93 2.90
CA VAL A 63 4.71 1.51 3.16
C VAL A 63 4.19 1.00 4.51
N ALA A 64 3.68 1.92 5.32
CA ALA A 64 2.92 1.62 6.53
C ALA A 64 1.52 2.26 6.47
N TRP A 65 0.57 1.67 7.20
CA TRP A 65 -0.82 2.12 7.27
C TRP A 65 -1.24 2.38 8.71
N SER A 66 -2.04 3.43 8.93
CA SER A 66 -2.75 3.59 10.20
C SER A 66 -3.75 2.45 10.36
N SER A 67 -4.06 2.09 11.59
CA SER A 67 -5.03 1.02 11.91
C SER A 67 -6.43 1.32 11.36
N ASP A 68 -6.76 2.60 11.18
CA ASP A 68 -8.01 3.07 10.58
C ASP A 68 -7.97 3.20 9.05
N GLU A 69 -6.80 2.98 8.43
CA GLU A 69 -6.50 3.13 7.00
C GLU A 69 -6.77 4.51 6.41
N ARG A 70 -7.02 5.52 7.25
CA ARG A 70 -7.19 6.90 6.79
C ARG A 70 -5.86 7.53 6.41
N TRP A 71 -4.78 7.03 6.98
CA TRP A 71 -3.44 7.50 6.75
C TRP A 71 -2.51 6.41 6.26
N ARG A 72 -1.57 6.82 5.42
CA ARG A 72 -0.50 5.99 4.85
C ARG A 72 0.82 6.75 4.92
N ALA A 73 1.90 6.09 5.32
CA ALA A 73 3.25 6.62 5.31
C ALA A 73 4.05 5.85 4.27
N VAL A 74 4.79 6.58 3.44
CA VAL A 74 5.48 6.02 2.27
C VAL A 74 6.93 6.51 2.29
N ALA A 75 7.87 5.59 2.47
CA ALA A 75 9.29 5.90 2.49
C ALA A 75 9.84 5.91 1.05
N GLN A 76 10.30 7.08 0.61
CA GLN A 76 10.83 7.32 -0.73
C GLN A 76 12.23 7.93 -0.65
N GLU A 77 13.28 7.12 -0.84
CA GLU A 77 14.70 7.53 -0.89
C GLU A 77 15.14 8.51 0.21
N GLN A 78 14.83 9.81 0.06
CA GLN A 78 15.21 10.91 0.95
C GLN A 78 14.02 11.62 1.63
N LYS A 79 12.81 11.07 1.51
CA LYS A 79 11.60 11.63 2.14
C LYS A 79 10.61 10.56 2.57
N ILE A 80 9.76 10.92 3.52
CA ILE A 80 8.55 10.20 3.85
C ILE A 80 7.36 11.03 3.36
N LEU A 81 6.46 10.41 2.60
CA LEU A 81 5.16 10.99 2.26
C LEU A 81 4.12 10.44 3.23
N LEU A 82 3.58 11.30 4.09
CA LEU A 82 2.42 10.99 4.92
C LEU A 82 1.15 11.43 4.17
N VAL A 83 0.40 10.47 3.66
CA VAL A 83 -0.80 10.68 2.85
C VAL A 83 -2.03 10.43 3.70
N GLY A 84 -2.83 11.47 3.93
CA GLY A 84 -4.11 11.39 4.61
C GLY A 84 -5.30 11.58 3.65
N PRO A 85 -6.53 11.70 4.19
CA PRO A 85 -7.74 11.83 3.39
C PRO A 85 -7.83 13.16 2.64
N HIS A 86 -7.39 14.25 3.28
CA HIS A 86 -7.55 15.62 2.77
C HIS A 86 -6.23 16.34 2.48
N ARG A 87 -5.11 15.80 2.94
CA ARG A 87 -3.79 16.40 2.74
C ARG A 87 -2.70 15.34 2.68
N SER A 88 -1.57 15.72 2.09
CA SER A 88 -0.32 14.98 2.18
C SER A 88 0.76 15.87 2.77
N VAL A 89 1.60 15.30 3.62
CA VAL A 89 2.75 15.97 4.24
C VAL A 89 4.02 15.30 3.73
N VAL A 90 5.02 16.10 3.38
CA VAL A 90 6.36 15.63 3.01
C VAL A 90 7.28 15.85 4.20
N LEU A 91 7.89 14.78 4.69
CA LEU A 91 8.92 14.85 5.71
C LEU A 91 10.27 14.59 5.03
N PRO A 92 11.26 15.50 5.10
CA PRO A 92 12.56 15.36 4.45
C PRO A 92 13.47 14.42 5.28
N LEU A 93 13.00 13.19 5.49
CA LEU A 93 13.66 12.17 6.28
C LEU A 93 13.89 10.93 5.40
N ARG A 94 15.11 10.41 5.43
CA ARG A 94 15.42 9.10 4.86
C ARG A 94 14.91 8.01 5.81
N ALA A 95 14.15 7.07 5.27
CA ALA A 95 13.71 5.88 5.99
C ALA A 95 13.88 4.65 5.11
N LEU A 96 14.35 3.56 5.72
CA LEU A 96 14.44 2.26 5.07
C LEU A 96 13.17 1.44 5.29
N ASP A 97 12.53 1.59 6.43
CA ASP A 97 11.27 0.94 6.73
C ASP A 97 10.36 1.87 7.52
N LEU A 98 9.07 1.52 7.58
CA LEU A 98 8.05 2.25 8.29
C LEU A 98 7.15 1.26 9.01
N ALA A 99 6.81 1.58 10.25
CA ALA A 99 5.75 0.92 10.99
C ALA A 99 4.80 1.97 11.53
N TRP A 100 3.50 1.64 11.54
CA TRP A 100 2.53 2.41 12.30
C TRP A 100 2.33 1.72 13.63
N THR A 101 2.54 2.46 14.72
CA THR A 101 2.13 2.00 16.03
C THR A 101 0.68 2.39 16.29
N ARG A 102 0.01 1.64 17.17
CA ARG A 102 -1.19 2.14 17.84
C ARG A 102 -0.82 3.35 18.69
N ASP A 103 -1.81 4.22 18.94
CA ASP A 103 -1.65 5.27 19.93
C ASP A 103 -1.28 4.63 21.28
N LEU A 104 -0.28 5.22 21.94
CA LEU A 104 0.04 4.91 23.33
C LEU A 104 -0.92 5.76 24.16
N SER A 105 -2.09 5.20 24.49
CA SER A 105 -2.99 5.75 25.50
C SER A 105 -2.36 5.67 26.89
#